data_AF-A0A485DAF9-F1
#
_entry.id   AF-A0A485DAF9-F1
#
_cell.length_a   1.000
_cell.length_b   1.000
_cell.length_c   1.000
_cell.angle_alpha   90.00
_cell.angle_beta   90.00
_cell.angle_gamma   90.00
#
_symmetry.space_group_name_H-M   'P 1'
#
loop_
_entity.id
_entity.type
_entity.pdbx_description
1 polymer ?
#
loop_
_entity_poly.entity_id
_entity_poly.type
_entity_poly.pdbx_seq_one_letter_code
_entity_poly.pdbx_strand_id
1 'polypeptide(L)'
;MPASVKPVRLLNWWWGMQCGGSDAFSGVTANPAVGYASDLLVRCGATVMFSEVTEVRDAIHLLTPRAINEEVGKRLLEEMAWYDNYLDSGQTDRSANPSPGNKKGGLANVVEKALGSDRQIR
;
A
#
# COMPACT_ATOMS: atom_id res chain seq x y z
N MET A 1 -21.91 26.29 17.05
CA MET A 1 -21.03 27.16 16.22
C MET A 1 -20.25 26.25 15.29
N PRO A 2 -20.25 26.46 13.96
CA PRO A 2 -19.42 25.65 13.07
C PRO A 2 -17.94 25.98 13.30
N ALA A 3 -17.09 24.95 13.33
CA ALA A 3 -15.65 25.16 13.40
C ALA A 3 -15.17 25.94 12.17
N SER A 4 -14.34 26.96 12.37
CA SER A 4 -13.71 27.69 11.26
C SER A 4 -12.49 26.91 10.77
N VAL A 5 -12.41 26.68 9.46
CA VAL A 5 -11.23 26.08 8.82
C VAL A 5 -10.14 27.15 8.76
N LYS A 6 -8.96 26.85 9.32
CA LYS A 6 -7.80 27.75 9.31
C LYS A 6 -6.70 27.18 8.42
N PRO A 7 -5.89 28.03 7.76
CA PRO A 7 -4.69 27.56 7.07
C PRO A 7 -3.76 26.82 8.03
N VAL A 8 -3.26 25.67 7.59
CA VAL A 8 -2.29 24.84 8.32
C VAL A 8 -1.16 24.42 7.39
N ARG A 9 0.05 24.27 7.95
CA ARG A 9 1.20 23.77 7.19
C ARG A 9 1.05 22.28 6.90
N LEU A 10 1.56 21.84 5.75
CA LEU A 10 1.58 20.43 5.34
C LEU A 10 2.39 19.53 6.28
N LEU A 11 3.34 20.09 7.04
CA LEU A 11 4.11 19.36 8.07
C LEU A 11 3.22 18.62 9.08
N ASN A 12 2.00 19.12 9.33
CA ASN A 12 1.07 18.51 10.30
C ASN A 12 0.07 17.54 9.64
N TRP A 13 0.28 17.20 8.37
CA TRP A 13 -0.66 16.36 7.62
C TRP A 13 -0.26 14.89 7.70
N TRP A 14 -1.28 14.06 7.83
CA TRP A 14 -1.19 12.61 7.74
C TRP A 14 -2.03 12.17 6.55
N TRP A 15 -1.42 11.47 5.60
CA TRP A 15 -2.12 10.93 4.45
C TRP A 15 -2.06 9.40 4.46
N GLY A 16 -3.22 8.79 4.73
CA GLY A 16 -3.41 7.35 4.55
C GLY A 16 -3.91 7.02 3.15
N MET A 17 -3.36 5.96 2.55
CA MET A 17 -3.71 5.48 1.22
C MET A 17 -4.06 4.00 1.27
N GLN A 18 -5.07 3.61 0.49
CA GLN A 18 -5.46 2.22 0.28
C GLN A 18 -6.07 2.05 -1.10
N CYS A 19 -6.04 0.83 -1.61
CA CYS A 19 -6.80 0.38 -2.74
C CYS A 19 -8.24 0.07 -2.34
N GLY A 20 -9.11 0.05 -3.35
CA GLY A 20 -10.49 -0.43 -3.23
C GLY A 20 -10.74 -1.52 -4.25
N GLY A 21 -11.47 -1.18 -5.31
CA GLY A 21 -11.70 -2.07 -6.45
C GLY A 21 -10.57 -2.01 -7.47
N SER A 22 -9.36 -2.47 -7.14
CA SER A 22 -8.24 -2.52 -8.08
C SER A 22 -8.59 -3.30 -9.36
N ASP A 23 -8.11 -2.80 -10.49
CA ASP A 23 -8.30 -3.35 -11.83
C ASP A 23 -6.98 -3.41 -12.61
N ALA A 24 -7.02 -3.90 -13.85
CA ALA A 24 -5.83 -4.02 -14.70
C ALA A 24 -5.12 -2.68 -15.00
N PHE A 25 -5.81 -1.55 -14.85
CA PHE A 25 -5.26 -0.23 -15.11
C PHE A 25 -4.69 0.45 -13.87
N SER A 26 -5.09 0.01 -12.68
CA SER A 26 -4.74 0.63 -11.40
C SER A 26 -3.22 0.77 -11.23
N GLY A 27 -2.47 -0.30 -11.52
CA GLY A 27 -1.01 -0.33 -11.43
C GLY A 27 -0.26 0.51 -12.46
N VAL A 28 -0.94 1.02 -13.50
CA VAL A 28 -0.33 1.85 -14.56
C VAL A 28 -0.91 3.26 -14.64
N THR A 29 -1.97 3.56 -13.88
CA THR A 29 -2.65 4.87 -13.87
C THR A 29 -2.71 5.49 -12.47
N ALA A 30 -3.74 5.13 -11.68
CA ALA A 30 -4.03 5.73 -10.39
C ALA A 30 -2.90 5.50 -9.37
N ASN A 31 -2.37 4.28 -9.26
CA ASN A 31 -1.36 3.97 -8.25
C ASN A 31 -0.05 4.74 -8.50
N PRO A 32 0.50 4.80 -9.73
CA PRO A 32 1.63 5.69 -10.03
C PRO A 32 1.37 7.17 -9.75
N ALA A 33 0.15 7.66 -10.01
CA ALA A 33 -0.21 9.06 -9.74
C ALA A 33 -0.26 9.35 -8.24
N VAL A 34 -0.83 8.42 -7.45
CA VAL A 34 -0.85 8.48 -5.99
C VAL A 34 0.58 8.45 -5.45
N GLY A 35 1.44 7.53 -5.90
CA GLY A 35 2.84 7.48 -5.47
C GLY A 35 3.61 8.78 -5.75
N TYR A 36 3.41 9.39 -6.92
CA TYR A 36 4.02 10.69 -7.21
C TYR A 36 3.51 11.80 -6.28
N ALA A 37 2.21 11.80 -5.95
CA ALA A 37 1.66 12.75 -4.99
C ALA A 37 2.19 12.49 -3.57
N SER A 38 2.41 11.22 -3.18
CA SER A 38 3.04 10.85 -1.91
C SER A 38 4.41 11.47 -1.78
N ASP A 39 5.24 11.36 -2.82
CA ASP A 39 6.58 11.98 -2.85
C ASP A 39 6.52 13.49 -2.66
N LEU A 40 5.57 14.16 -3.33
CA LEU A 40 5.36 15.61 -3.16
C LEU A 40 5.00 15.97 -1.73
N LEU A 41 4.13 15.18 -1.09
CA LEU A 41 3.70 15.45 0.28
C LEU A 41 4.79 15.17 1.31
N VAL A 42 5.57 14.09 1.14
CA VAL A 42 6.77 13.82 1.96
C VAL A 42 7.78 14.96 1.81
N ARG A 43 8.00 15.47 0.59
CA ARG A 43 8.87 16.65 0.35
C ARG A 43 8.37 17.93 1.03
N CYS A 44 7.06 18.05 1.25
CA CYS A 44 6.46 19.14 2.01
C CYS A 44 6.46 18.91 3.54
N GLY A 45 7.01 17.78 4.01
CA GLY A 45 7.10 17.41 5.43
C GLY A 45 5.88 16.68 5.96
N ALA A 46 4.90 16.32 5.12
CA ALA A 46 3.78 15.50 5.57
C ALA A 46 4.22 14.06 5.84
N THR A 47 3.44 13.33 6.65
CA THR A 47 3.61 11.89 6.85
C THR A 47 2.63 11.13 5.94
N VAL A 48 3.15 10.18 5.16
CA VAL A 48 2.35 9.33 4.28
C VAL A 48 2.37 7.89 4.79
N MET A 49 1.23 7.21 4.72
CA MET A 49 1.04 5.85 5.20
C MET A 49 0.33 4.98 4.16
N PHE A 50 0.80 3.75 4.04
CA PHE A 50 0.16 2.66 3.30
C PHE A 50 0.02 1.45 4.23
N SER A 51 -1.10 0.72 4.14
CA SER A 51 -1.46 -0.27 5.17
C SER A 51 -1.66 -1.72 4.67
N GLU A 52 -1.97 -1.93 3.39
CA GLU A 52 -2.59 -3.19 2.95
C GLU A 52 -1.56 -4.33 2.72
N VAL A 53 -1.25 -5.09 3.78
CA VAL A 53 -0.28 -6.19 3.76
C VAL A 53 -0.55 -7.18 2.60
N THR A 54 -1.78 -7.66 2.45
CA THR A 54 -2.16 -8.59 1.37
C THR A 54 -1.97 -8.02 -0.03
N GLU A 55 -1.95 -6.69 -0.18
CA GLU A 55 -1.74 -6.00 -1.45
C GLU A 55 -0.26 -5.74 -1.75
N VAL A 56 0.67 -5.97 -0.83
CA VAL A 56 2.11 -5.78 -1.10
C VAL A 56 2.96 -7.00 -0.76
N ARG A 57 2.38 -8.02 -0.12
CA ARG A 57 3.09 -9.20 0.40
C ARG A 57 4.00 -9.85 -0.64
N ASP A 58 3.54 -9.98 -1.89
CA ASP A 58 4.30 -10.61 -2.98
C ASP A 58 5.32 -9.66 -3.64
N ALA A 59 5.18 -8.35 -3.43
CA ALA A 59 6.09 -7.31 -3.89
C ALA A 59 7.05 -6.83 -2.79
N ILE A 60 7.04 -7.45 -1.60
CA ILE A 60 7.82 -7.00 -0.43
C ILE A 60 9.33 -6.86 -0.70
N HIS A 61 9.85 -7.67 -1.62
CA HIS A 61 11.24 -7.64 -2.06
C HIS A 61 11.61 -6.33 -2.79
N LEU A 62 10.63 -5.53 -3.23
CA LEU A 62 10.82 -4.20 -3.82
C LEU A 62 10.76 -3.09 -2.77
N LEU A 63 10.04 -3.29 -1.67
CA LEU A 63 9.92 -2.32 -0.57
C LEU A 63 11.07 -2.40 0.43
N THR A 64 11.51 -3.61 0.77
CA THR A 64 12.57 -3.84 1.76
C THR A 64 13.90 -3.15 1.43
N PRO A 65 14.39 -3.07 0.17
CA PRO A 65 15.60 -2.33 -0.15
C PRO A 65 15.49 -0.80 0.03
N ARG A 66 14.27 -0.28 0.21
CA ARG A 66 13.98 1.15 0.38
C ARG A 66 13.84 1.54 1.84
N ALA A 67 13.95 0.59 2.77
CA ALA A 67 14.00 0.88 4.19
C ALA A 67 15.23 1.74 4.52
N ILE A 68 15.06 2.68 5.45
CA ILE A 68 16.13 3.61 5.85
C ILE A 68 17.31 2.88 6.52
N ASN A 69 17.07 1.70 7.10
CA ASN A 69 18.06 0.84 7.72
C ASN A 69 17.54 -0.61 7.81
N GLU A 70 18.43 -1.53 8.22
CA GLU A 70 18.12 -2.95 8.35
C GLU A 70 17.06 -3.24 9.43
N GLU A 71 17.05 -2.48 10.53
CA GLU A 71 16.06 -2.63 11.60
C GLU A 71 14.62 -2.41 11.07
N VAL A 72 14.42 -1.34 10.31
CA VAL A 72 13.13 -1.03 9.69
C VAL A 72 12.76 -2.06 8.62
N GLY A 73 13.73 -2.50 7.80
CA GLY A 73 13.51 -3.54 6.81
C GLY A 73 13.10 -4.87 7.43
N LYS A 74 13.77 -5.28 8.52
CA LYS A 74 13.43 -6.47 9.29
C LYS A 74 12.06 -6.35 9.93
N ARG A 75 11.72 -5.20 10.50
CA ARG A 75 10.39 -4.97 11.07
C ARG A 75 9.28 -5.13 10.03
N LEU A 76 9.51 -4.65 8.80
CA LEU A 76 8.57 -4.83 7.71
C LEU A 76 8.36 -6.31 7.37
N LEU A 77 9.43 -7.12 7.35
CA LEU A 77 9.35 -8.57 7.14
C LEU A 77 8.64 -9.30 8.29
N GLU A 78 8.80 -8.83 9.53
CA GLU A 78 8.08 -9.38 10.69
C GLU A 78 6.56 -9.19 10.55
N GLU A 79 6.10 -8.03 10.08
CA GLU A 79 4.66 -7.80 9.83
C GLU A 79 4.11 -8.69 8.71
N MET A 80 4.91 -8.97 7.67
CA MET A 80 4.54 -9.92 6.62
C MET A 80 4.39 -11.35 7.17
N ALA A 81 5.37 -11.79 7.96
CA ALA A 81 5.36 -13.12 8.57
C ALA A 81 4.21 -13.27 9.59
N TRP A 82 3.92 -12.21 10.35
CA TRP A 82 2.76 -12.18 11.24
C TRP A 82 1.46 -12.40 10.47
N TYR A 83 1.28 -11.72 9.34
CA TYR A 83 0.07 -11.85 8.52
C TYR A 83 -0.06 -13.24 7.87
N ASP A 84 1.06 -13.81 7.40
CA ASP A 84 1.08 -15.18 6.87
C ASP A 84 0.62 -16.19 7.94
N ASN A 85 1.12 -16.06 9.17
CA ASN A 85 0.71 -16.91 10.30
C ASN A 85 -0.76 -16.69 10.69
N TYR A 86 -1.25 -15.45 10.60
CA TYR A 86 -2.66 -15.14 10.84
C TYR A 86 -3.56 -15.88 9.84
N LEU A 87 -3.22 -15.85 8.55
CA LEU A 87 -3.97 -16.56 7.51
C LEU A 87 -3.93 -18.08 7.70
N ASP A 88 -2.77 -18.65 8.04
CA ASP A 88 -2.61 -20.08 8.31
C ASP A 88 -3.47 -20.52 9.51
N SER A 89 -3.49 -19.73 10.59
CA SER A 89 -4.35 -20.00 11.76
C SER A 89 -5.85 -19.97 11.43
N GLY A 90 -6.23 -19.14 10.45
CA GLY A 90 -7.58 -19.04 9.91
C GLY A 90 -7.86 -20.02 8.76
N GLN A 91 -6.93 -20.92 8.42
CA GLN A 91 -7.03 -21.87 7.30
C GLN A 91 -7.46 -21.20 5.98
N THR A 92 -6.98 -19.98 5.77
CA THR A 92 -7.33 -19.14 4.62
C THR A 92 -6.08 -18.87 3.79
N ASP A 93 -6.26 -18.79 2.47
CA ASP A 93 -5.15 -18.51 1.56
C ASP A 93 -5.23 -17.08 1.01
N ARG A 94 -4.05 -16.47 0.81
CA ARG A 94 -3.89 -15.14 0.24
C ARG A 94 -4.44 -14.99 -1.18
N SER A 95 -4.56 -16.07 -1.95
CA SER A 95 -5.13 -16.10 -3.31
C SER A 95 -6.61 -15.75 -3.38
N ALA A 96 -7.29 -15.65 -2.22
CA ALA A 96 -8.60 -15.01 -2.11
C ALA A 96 -8.55 -13.53 -2.55
N ASN A 97 -7.38 -12.90 -2.47
CA ASN A 97 -7.03 -11.66 -3.17
C ASN A 97 -6.25 -12.04 -4.44
N PRO A 98 -6.61 -11.57 -5.66
CA PRO A 98 -7.65 -10.61 -6.02
C PRO A 98 -9.08 -11.11 -5.76
N SER A 99 -9.94 -10.20 -5.29
CA SER A 99 -11.37 -10.47 -5.12
C SER A 99 -12.07 -10.76 -6.47
N PRO A 100 -13.29 -11.34 -6.48
CA PRO A 100 -14.04 -11.55 -7.72
C PRO A 100 -14.23 -10.27 -8.56
N GLY A 101 -14.42 -9.12 -7.90
CA GLY A 101 -14.51 -7.82 -8.56
C GLY A 101 -13.20 -7.40 -9.24
N ASN A 102 -12.06 -7.62 -8.58
CA ASN A 102 -10.74 -7.34 -9.14
C ASN A 102 -10.44 -8.24 -10.36
N LYS A 103 -10.79 -9.53 -10.28
CA LYS A 103 -10.64 -10.48 -11.39
C LYS A 103 -11.49 -10.07 -12.60
N LYS A 104 -12.73 -9.64 -12.36
CA LYS A 104 -13.60 -9.07 -13.42
C LYS A 104 -13.02 -7.77 -13.99
N GLY A 105 -12.32 -6.99 -13.17
CA GLY A 105 -11.54 -5.81 -13.57
C GLY A 105 -10.23 -6.12 -14.31
N GLY A 106 -9.92 -7.40 -14.55
CA GLY A 106 -8.80 -7.82 -15.39
C GLY A 106 -7.52 -8.18 -14.64
N LEU A 107 -7.52 -8.23 -13.31
CA LEU A 107 -6.36 -8.71 -12.55
C LEU A 107 -6.32 -10.24 -12.52
N ALA A 108 -5.22 -10.82 -13.00
CA ALA A 108 -5.09 -12.27 -13.16
C ALA A 108 -4.73 -12.97 -11.85
N ASN A 109 -3.82 -12.40 -11.07
CA ASN A 109 -3.32 -13.02 -9.84
C ASN A 109 -2.85 -12.01 -8.79
N VAL A 110 -2.51 -12.54 -7.62
CA VAL A 110 -2.08 -11.77 -6.44
C VAL A 110 -0.73 -11.08 -6.64
N VAL A 111 0.19 -11.67 -7.43
CA VAL A 111 1.50 -11.08 -7.71
C VAL A 111 1.34 -9.84 -8.60
N GLU A 112 0.55 -9.94 -9.67
CA GLU A 112 0.24 -8.80 -10.55
C GLU A 112 -0.39 -7.65 -9.75
N LYS A 113 -1.39 -7.98 -8.92
CA LYS A 113 -2.02 -7.01 -8.04
C LYS A 113 -0.99 -6.35 -7.11
N ALA A 114 -0.08 -7.14 -6.52
CA ALA A 114 0.92 -6.62 -5.60
C ALA A 114 1.93 -5.67 -6.25
N LEU A 115 2.38 -5.99 -7.46
CA LEU A 115 3.25 -5.11 -8.24
C LEU A 115 2.55 -3.80 -8.62
N GLY A 116 1.24 -3.83 -8.84
CA GLY A 116 0.43 -2.65 -9.08
C GLY A 116 0.26 -1.78 -7.83
N SER A 117 0.01 -2.38 -6.67
CA SER A 117 -0.22 -1.66 -5.41
C SER A 117 1.06 -1.05 -4.84
N ASP A 118 2.22 -1.71 -5.05
CA ASP A 118 3.56 -1.17 -4.75
C ASP A 118 3.80 0.21 -5.39
N ARG A 119 3.17 0.50 -6.54
CA ARG A 119 3.32 1.79 -7.23
C ARG A 119 2.80 3.00 -6.45
N GLN A 120 1.98 2.80 -5.43
CA GLN A 120 1.54 3.87 -4.51
C GLN A 120 2.66 4.33 -3.57
N ILE A 121 3.74 3.56 -3.47
CA ILE A 121 4.86 3.80 -2.58
C ILE A 121 6.08 3.93 -3.51
N ARG A 122 6.54 5.13 -3.88
CA ARG A 122 7.63 5.31 -4.86
C ARG A 122 8.96 5.78 -4.27
#